data_AF-A0A834XW31-F1
#
_entry.id   AF-A0A834XW31-F1
#
_cell.length_a   1.000
_cell.length_b   1.000
_cell.length_c   1.000
_cell.angle_alpha   90.00
_cell.angle_beta   90.00
_cell.angle_gamma   90.00
#
_symmetry.space_group_name_H-M   'P 1'
#
loop_
_entity.id
_entity.type
_entity.pdbx_description
1 polymer ?
#
loop_
_entity_poly.entity_id
_entity_poly.type
_entity_poly.pdbx_seq_one_letter_code
_entity_poly.pdbx_strand_id
1 'polypeptide(L)'
;MTFSCANNSIYLLKSVVISDSIATNYTLDVINFDENNKLKTVTHVKDIFDGAQSITSDWTTGKIYWTVSSNKQFSIKVIDKSFEKLEYIIQPNNKTYMEKLRVYPKQDELLFLSNGKLWYTSNSLNNSASLLFESGKKFSYIYDFTIDYATDKLYIFESSAGCSILQSIDIETSVRPLNVHNINEIETYSQFVIDLVAFDDKIYFILYEDK
;
A
#
# COMPACT_ATOMS: atom_id res chain seq x y z
N MET A 1 10.81 4.04 -3.59
CA MET A 1 11.20 3.03 -2.59
C MET A 1 9.98 2.76 -1.74
N THR A 2 9.64 1.50 -1.48
CA THR A 2 8.53 1.11 -0.59
C THR A 2 9.01 -0.04 0.28
N PHE A 3 8.51 -0.12 1.50
CA PHE A 3 8.89 -1.18 2.43
C PHE A 3 7.65 -1.77 3.09
N SER A 4 7.82 -2.99 3.59
CA SER A 4 6.83 -3.64 4.44
C SER A 4 7.55 -4.47 5.51
N CYS A 5 6.87 -4.79 6.60
CA CYS A 5 7.46 -5.59 7.67
C CYS A 5 6.58 -6.79 8.01
N ALA A 6 7.22 -7.93 8.23
CA ALA A 6 6.56 -9.16 8.66
C ALA A 6 7.56 -10.11 9.31
N ASN A 7 7.16 -10.79 10.41
CA ASN A 7 7.89 -11.92 11.00
C ASN A 7 9.40 -11.68 11.26
N ASN A 8 9.75 -10.61 11.98
CA ASN A 8 11.14 -10.17 12.21
C ASN A 8 11.93 -9.89 10.93
N SER A 9 11.24 -9.57 9.84
CA SER A 9 11.85 -9.22 8.56
C SER A 9 11.32 -7.87 8.07
N ILE A 10 12.21 -7.07 7.50
CA ILE A 10 11.86 -5.90 6.69
C ILE A 10 12.06 -6.27 5.22
N TYR A 11 11.05 -6.01 4.43
CA TYR A 11 10.99 -6.20 2.99
C TYR A 11 11.15 -4.84 2.34
N LEU A 12 12.32 -4.57 1.76
CA LEU A 12 12.64 -3.28 1.17
C LEU A 12 12.70 -3.40 -0.34
N LEU A 13 11.67 -2.92 -1.03
CA LEU A 13 11.64 -2.87 -2.49
C LEU A 13 12.39 -1.64 -2.98
N LYS A 14 13.49 -1.90 -3.66
CA LYS A 14 14.34 -0.90 -4.29
C LYS A 14 14.18 -0.96 -5.79
N SER A 15 13.91 0.19 -6.39
CA SER A 15 13.97 0.39 -7.83
C SER A 15 15.35 0.89 -8.22
N VAL A 16 15.96 0.29 -9.24
CA VAL A 16 17.10 0.90 -9.95
C VAL A 16 16.53 1.67 -11.14
N VAL A 17 16.69 3.00 -11.12
CA VAL A 17 16.35 3.86 -12.25
C VAL A 17 17.48 3.76 -13.26
N ILE A 18 17.21 3.22 -14.44
CA ILE A 18 18.22 3.05 -15.52
C ILE A 18 18.13 4.18 -16.55
N SER A 19 17.04 4.96 -16.55
CA SER A 19 16.88 6.21 -17.31
C SER A 19 15.68 7.02 -16.77
N ASP A 20 15.62 8.31 -17.11
CA ASP A 20 14.72 9.36 -16.59
C ASP A 20 13.21 9.12 -16.68
N SER A 21 12.73 7.91 -16.98
CA SER A 21 11.29 7.66 -17.11
C SER A 21 10.77 6.30 -16.68
N ILE A 22 11.61 5.26 -16.49
CA ILE A 22 11.10 3.93 -16.08
C ILE A 22 12.14 3.22 -15.20
N ALA A 23 11.77 2.88 -13.97
CA ALA A 23 12.50 1.88 -13.18
C ALA A 23 12.25 0.50 -13.78
N THR A 24 13.29 -0.11 -14.34
CA THR A 24 13.21 -1.38 -15.08
C THR A 24 13.74 -2.57 -14.29
N ASN A 25 14.43 -2.35 -13.17
CA ASN A 25 14.91 -3.42 -12.31
C ASN A 25 14.51 -3.16 -10.86
N TYR A 26 13.75 -4.10 -10.28
CA TYR A 26 13.40 -4.07 -8.87
C TYR A 26 14.15 -5.17 -8.13
N THR A 27 14.79 -4.79 -7.04
CA THR A 27 15.44 -5.71 -6.11
C THR A 27 14.69 -5.64 -4.79
N LEU A 28 14.37 -6.79 -4.22
CA LEU A 28 13.85 -6.87 -2.86
C LEU A 28 14.98 -7.26 -1.93
N ASP A 29 15.26 -6.41 -0.96
CA ASP A 29 16.11 -6.77 0.18
C ASP A 29 15.23 -7.31 1.30
N VAL A 30 15.43 -8.55 1.69
CA VAL A 30 14.83 -9.16 2.88
C VAL A 30 15.84 -9.07 4.01
N ILE A 31 15.58 -8.16 4.93
CA ILE A 31 16.42 -7.86 6.08
C ILE A 31 15.85 -8.62 7.27
N ASN A 32 16.51 -9.68 7.71
CA ASN A 32 16.04 -10.51 8.82
C ASN A 32 16.73 -10.13 10.12
N PHE A 33 15.95 -10.08 11.20
CA PHE A 33 16.41 -9.82 12.56
C PHE A 33 16.31 -11.09 13.40
N ASP A 34 17.19 -11.23 14.40
CA ASP A 34 17.08 -12.26 15.42
C ASP A 34 16.03 -11.87 16.49
N GLU A 35 15.83 -12.75 17.48
CA GLU A 35 14.91 -12.54 18.60
C GLU A 35 15.26 -11.32 19.48
N ASN A 36 16.47 -10.79 19.37
CA ASN A 36 16.96 -9.62 20.09
C ASN A 36 16.98 -8.36 19.21
N ASN A 37 16.26 -8.37 18.08
CA ASN A 37 16.23 -7.30 17.08
C ASN A 37 17.60 -6.95 16.48
N LYS A 38 18.56 -7.87 16.51
CA LYS A 38 19.85 -7.69 15.84
C LYS A 38 19.76 -8.19 14.41
N LEU A 39 20.38 -7.45 13.49
CA LEU A 39 20.50 -7.86 12.10
C LEU A 39 21.15 -9.24 12.01
N LYS A 40 20.44 -10.20 11.42
CA LYS A 40 20.89 -11.57 11.21
C LYS A 40 21.40 -11.78 9.79
N THR A 41 20.57 -11.45 8.79
CA THR A 41 20.92 -11.60 7.37
C THR A 41 20.26 -10.53 6.51
N VAL A 42 20.87 -10.23 5.37
CA VAL A 42 20.24 -9.50 4.26
C VAL A 42 20.26 -10.40 3.03
N THR A 43 19.10 -10.73 2.51
CA THR A 43 18.95 -11.53 1.29
C THR A 43 18.49 -10.64 0.15
N HIS A 44 19.25 -10.63 -0.95
CA HIS A 44 18.92 -9.87 -2.15
C HIS A 44 18.16 -10.75 -3.14
N VAL A 45 16.89 -10.45 -3.36
CA VAL A 45 16.03 -11.16 -4.30
C VAL A 45 15.90 -10.33 -5.58
N LYS A 46 16.29 -10.92 -6.70
CA LYS A 46 16.22 -10.30 -8.04
C LYS A 46 15.17 -10.99 -8.90
N ASP A 47 14.71 -10.30 -9.94
CA ASP A 47 13.90 -10.83 -11.04
C ASP A 47 12.47 -11.33 -10.69
N ILE A 48 12.12 -11.45 -9.40
CA ILE A 48 10.75 -11.84 -8.96
C ILE A 48 9.77 -10.66 -9.06
N PHE A 49 10.26 -9.43 -8.82
CA PHE A 49 9.45 -8.22 -8.70
C PHE A 49 9.50 -7.32 -9.93
N ASP A 50 9.75 -7.90 -11.11
CA ASP A 50 9.81 -7.12 -12.34
C ASP A 50 8.48 -6.35 -12.58
N GLY A 51 8.62 -5.07 -12.89
CA GLY A 51 7.51 -4.13 -13.04
C GLY A 51 6.73 -3.77 -11.77
N ALA A 52 7.24 -4.07 -10.56
CA ALA A 52 6.55 -3.80 -9.31
C ALA A 52 6.41 -2.30 -8.99
N GLN A 53 5.19 -1.79 -8.81
CA GLN A 53 4.96 -0.36 -8.48
C GLN A 53 4.76 -0.13 -6.97
N SER A 54 4.12 -1.07 -6.29
CA SER A 54 3.88 -1.04 -4.84
C SER A 54 4.06 -2.45 -4.26
N ILE A 55 4.43 -2.53 -2.99
CA ILE A 55 4.58 -3.79 -2.24
C ILE A 55 3.91 -3.66 -0.87
N THR A 56 3.36 -4.76 -0.37
CA THR A 56 2.90 -4.88 1.01
C THR A 56 3.07 -6.32 1.48
N SER A 57 3.17 -6.54 2.78
CA SER A 57 3.32 -7.87 3.37
C SER A 57 2.22 -8.13 4.38
N ASP A 58 1.58 -9.28 4.25
CA ASP A 58 0.77 -9.83 5.31
C ASP A 58 1.71 -10.52 6.30
N TRP A 59 1.90 -9.92 7.48
CA TRP A 59 2.76 -10.49 8.50
C TRP A 59 2.15 -11.72 9.18
N THR A 60 0.84 -11.87 9.14
CA THR A 60 0.15 -13.00 9.77
C THR A 60 0.33 -14.28 8.96
N THR A 61 0.32 -14.19 7.62
CA THR A 61 0.53 -15.33 6.73
C THR A 61 1.94 -15.41 6.15
N GLY A 62 2.67 -14.29 6.17
CA GLY A 62 3.97 -14.14 5.51
C GLY A 62 3.89 -14.05 3.99
N LYS A 63 2.72 -13.71 3.45
CA LYS A 63 2.55 -13.41 2.02
C LYS A 63 3.05 -12.00 1.71
N ILE A 64 3.61 -11.83 0.54
CA ILE A 64 4.03 -10.54 0.00
C ILE A 64 3.23 -10.29 -1.27
N TYR A 65 2.57 -9.14 -1.32
CA TYR A 65 1.76 -8.72 -2.46
C TYR A 65 2.47 -7.56 -3.16
N TRP A 66 2.45 -7.55 -4.48
CA TRP A 66 2.95 -6.43 -5.26
C TRP A 66 2.13 -6.19 -6.51
N THR A 67 2.21 -4.97 -7.01
CA THR A 67 1.38 -4.50 -8.11
C THR A 67 2.21 -4.45 -9.38
N VAL A 68 1.65 -4.91 -10.50
CA VAL A 68 2.31 -4.80 -11.81
C VAL A 68 1.33 -4.20 -12.78
N SER A 69 1.69 -3.10 -13.44
CA SER A 69 0.85 -2.50 -14.48
C SER A 69 1.25 -2.99 -15.86
N SER A 70 0.27 -3.33 -16.70
CA SER A 70 0.46 -3.56 -18.13
C SER A 70 -0.76 -3.06 -18.91
N ASN A 71 -0.55 -2.30 -19.99
CA ASN A 71 -1.58 -1.94 -20.97
C ASN A 71 -2.98 -1.60 -20.40
N LYS A 72 -3.05 -0.58 -19.50
CA LYS A 72 -4.28 -0.06 -18.87
C LYS A 72 -4.91 -0.98 -17.82
N GLN A 73 -4.23 -2.05 -17.44
CA GLN A 73 -4.61 -2.96 -16.38
C GLN A 73 -3.50 -2.99 -15.34
N PHE A 74 -3.83 -3.37 -14.10
CA PHE A 74 -2.84 -3.83 -13.15
C PHE A 74 -3.19 -5.26 -12.72
N SER A 75 -2.19 -6.00 -12.25
CA SER A 75 -2.38 -7.24 -11.51
C SER A 75 -1.76 -7.10 -10.12
N ILE A 76 -2.33 -7.81 -9.15
CA ILE A 76 -1.70 -8.01 -7.86
C ILE A 76 -1.12 -9.41 -7.85
N LYS A 77 0.19 -9.49 -7.77
CA LYS A 77 0.90 -10.75 -7.63
C LYS A 77 1.15 -11.01 -6.15
N VAL A 78 1.12 -12.27 -5.75
CA VAL A 78 1.48 -12.68 -4.40
C VAL A 78 2.56 -13.73 -4.47
N ILE A 79 3.37 -13.75 -3.43
CA ILE A 79 4.34 -14.78 -3.17
C ILE A 79 4.27 -15.13 -1.70
N ASP A 80 4.31 -16.40 -1.39
CA ASP A 80 4.38 -16.86 -0.01
C ASP A 80 5.84 -17.09 0.42
N LYS A 81 6.03 -17.63 1.63
CA LYS A 81 7.37 -17.94 2.17
C LYS A 81 8.12 -19.01 1.36
N SER A 82 7.42 -19.79 0.53
CA SER A 82 8.01 -20.83 -0.32
C SER A 82 8.50 -20.29 -1.67
N PHE A 83 8.29 -18.99 -1.92
CA PHE A 83 8.50 -18.36 -3.21
C PHE A 83 7.57 -18.89 -4.33
N GLU A 84 6.47 -19.57 -3.96
CA GLU A 84 5.45 -19.97 -4.92
C GLU A 84 4.67 -18.73 -5.38
N LYS A 85 4.71 -18.46 -6.68
CA LYS A 85 4.07 -17.28 -7.28
C LYS A 85 2.61 -17.60 -7.60
N LEU A 86 1.70 -16.88 -6.97
CA LEU A 86 0.29 -16.88 -7.37
C LEU A 86 -0.01 -15.51 -8.00
N GLU A 87 -0.69 -15.50 -9.13
CA GLU A 87 -1.02 -14.27 -9.86
C GLU A 87 -2.53 -14.02 -9.81
N TYR A 88 -2.93 -12.84 -9.32
CA TYR A 88 -4.31 -12.39 -9.31
C TYR A 88 -4.45 -11.15 -10.18
N ILE A 89 -5.37 -11.22 -11.15
CA ILE A 89 -5.64 -10.11 -12.04
C ILE A 89 -6.89 -9.41 -11.51
N ILE A 90 -6.68 -8.32 -10.79
CA ILE A 90 -7.76 -7.41 -10.41
C ILE A 90 -7.88 -6.37 -11.52
N GLN A 91 -9.00 -6.38 -12.22
CA GLN A 91 -9.30 -5.38 -13.25
C GLN A 91 -10.29 -4.37 -12.67
N PRO A 92 -9.85 -3.21 -12.18
CA PRO A 92 -10.80 -2.12 -12.04
C PRO A 92 -11.20 -1.65 -13.44
N ASN A 93 -12.48 -1.36 -13.60
CA ASN A 93 -12.99 -0.82 -14.84
C ASN A 93 -12.29 0.53 -15.15
N ASN A 94 -11.77 0.66 -16.38
CA ASN A 94 -11.05 1.82 -16.95
C ASN A 94 -9.53 1.86 -16.72
N LYS A 95 -8.83 2.68 -17.54
CA LYS A 95 -7.40 3.01 -17.41
C LYS A 95 -7.11 3.40 -15.96
N THR A 96 -6.52 2.49 -15.22
CA THR A 96 -6.24 2.65 -13.80
C THR A 96 -4.77 2.34 -13.60
N TYR A 97 -4.07 3.26 -12.94
CA TYR A 97 -2.76 3.00 -12.39
C TYR A 97 -2.95 2.78 -10.89
N MET A 98 -2.34 1.73 -10.34
CA MET A 98 -2.34 1.53 -8.89
C MET A 98 -1.15 2.25 -8.29
N GLU A 99 -1.43 3.16 -7.37
CA GLU A 99 -0.41 4.02 -6.77
C GLU A 99 0.10 3.42 -5.45
N LYS A 100 -0.80 2.85 -4.64
CA LYS A 100 -0.49 2.31 -3.32
C LYS A 100 -1.28 1.03 -3.04
N LEU A 101 -0.65 0.09 -2.34
CA LEU A 101 -1.24 -1.17 -1.90
C LEU A 101 -0.96 -1.38 -0.41
N ARG A 102 -1.98 -1.82 0.34
CA ARG A 102 -1.88 -2.28 1.72
C ARG A 102 -2.72 -3.53 1.90
N VAL A 103 -2.24 -4.45 2.72
CA VAL A 103 -3.04 -5.60 3.15
C VAL A 103 -3.75 -5.26 4.45
N TYR A 104 -4.94 -5.82 4.65
CA TYR A 104 -5.66 -5.81 5.91
C TYR A 104 -5.72 -7.25 6.46
N PRO A 105 -4.71 -7.67 7.24
CA PRO A 105 -4.44 -9.10 7.49
C PRO A 105 -5.53 -9.84 8.25
N LYS A 106 -6.25 -9.15 9.14
CA LYS A 106 -7.30 -9.77 9.96
C LYS A 106 -8.42 -10.40 9.10
N GLN A 107 -8.54 -10.02 7.82
CA GLN A 107 -9.63 -10.43 6.93
C GLN A 107 -9.17 -10.91 5.55
N ASP A 108 -7.85 -11.05 5.31
CA ASP A 108 -7.28 -11.37 4.00
C ASP A 108 -7.73 -10.38 2.91
N GLU A 109 -7.99 -9.13 3.25
CA GLU A 109 -8.47 -8.10 2.30
C GLU A 109 -7.29 -7.26 1.80
N LEU A 110 -7.38 -6.81 0.54
CA LEU A 110 -6.41 -5.88 -0.02
C LEU A 110 -7.08 -4.53 -0.23
N LEU A 111 -6.47 -3.47 0.31
CA LEU A 111 -6.87 -2.09 0.06
C LEU A 111 -5.86 -1.48 -0.89
N PHE A 112 -6.33 -0.70 -1.86
CA PHE A 112 -5.45 -0.06 -2.82
C PHE A 112 -5.97 1.28 -3.32
N LEU A 113 -5.03 2.15 -3.64
CA LEU A 113 -5.27 3.46 -4.22
C LEU A 113 -5.17 3.37 -5.74
N SER A 114 -6.21 3.82 -6.43
CA SER A 114 -6.17 3.97 -7.88
C SER A 114 -6.99 5.17 -8.34
N ASN A 115 -6.36 6.02 -9.16
CA ASN A 115 -6.94 7.26 -9.68
C ASN A 115 -7.49 8.18 -8.57
N GLY A 116 -6.73 8.32 -7.48
CA GLY A 116 -7.13 9.14 -6.33
C GLY A 116 -8.32 8.61 -5.51
N LYS A 117 -8.72 7.34 -5.72
CA LYS A 117 -9.81 6.67 -5.00
C LYS A 117 -9.30 5.43 -4.28
N LEU A 118 -9.87 5.16 -3.10
CA LEU A 118 -9.55 3.98 -2.32
C LEU A 118 -10.52 2.85 -2.61
N TRP A 119 -9.97 1.68 -2.93
CA TRP A 119 -10.70 0.47 -3.27
C TRP A 119 -10.31 -0.64 -2.32
N TYR A 120 -11.14 -1.68 -2.26
CA TYR A 120 -10.81 -2.89 -1.53
C TYR A 120 -11.30 -4.16 -2.24
N THR A 121 -10.63 -5.29 -1.99
CA THR A 121 -11.11 -6.62 -2.36
C THR A 121 -11.67 -7.33 -1.14
N SER A 122 -12.77 -8.08 -1.31
CA SER A 122 -13.40 -8.83 -0.21
C SER A 122 -12.57 -10.02 0.30
N ASN A 123 -11.58 -10.44 -0.47
CA ASN A 123 -10.45 -11.29 -0.07
C ASN A 123 -9.33 -11.12 -1.10
N SER A 124 -8.11 -11.58 -0.78
CA SER A 124 -6.91 -11.34 -1.59
C SER A 124 -6.89 -12.14 -2.89
N LEU A 125 -7.77 -13.14 -3.00
CA LEU A 125 -7.95 -14.01 -4.16
C LEU A 125 -9.06 -13.54 -5.11
N ASN A 126 -9.84 -12.52 -4.73
CA ASN A 126 -10.98 -12.06 -5.49
C ASN A 126 -10.50 -11.13 -6.62
N ASN A 127 -10.92 -11.44 -7.85
CA ASN A 127 -10.61 -10.63 -9.02
C ASN A 127 -11.50 -9.37 -9.15
N SER A 128 -12.41 -9.14 -8.20
CA SER A 128 -13.24 -7.95 -8.14
C SER A 128 -12.87 -7.07 -6.94
N ALA A 129 -13.00 -5.75 -7.15
CA ALA A 129 -12.80 -4.72 -6.15
C ALA A 129 -14.02 -3.82 -6.03
N SER A 130 -14.29 -3.32 -4.83
CA SER A 130 -15.35 -2.36 -4.54
C SER A 130 -14.74 -1.04 -4.09
N LEU A 131 -15.40 0.08 -4.42
CA LEU A 131 -14.99 1.40 -3.96
C LEU A 131 -15.21 1.47 -2.44
N LEU A 132 -14.16 1.79 -1.68
CA LEU A 132 -14.24 2.00 -0.24
C LEU A 132 -14.48 3.47 0.08
N PHE A 133 -13.71 4.35 -0.56
CA PHE A 133 -13.75 5.78 -0.29
C PHE A 133 -13.32 6.61 -1.51
N GLU A 134 -14.04 7.70 -1.74
CA GLU A 134 -13.73 8.74 -2.72
C GLU A 134 -13.95 10.08 -2.04
N SER A 135 -13.02 11.02 -2.26
CA SER A 135 -13.18 12.38 -1.73
C SER A 135 -14.44 13.03 -2.27
N GLY A 136 -15.23 13.64 -1.38
CA GLY A 136 -16.35 14.50 -1.75
C GLY A 136 -15.92 15.88 -2.25
N LYS A 137 -14.63 16.23 -2.15
CA LYS A 137 -14.11 17.56 -2.50
C LYS A 137 -13.73 17.63 -3.97
N LYS A 138 -14.12 18.73 -4.61
CA LYS A 138 -13.85 18.95 -6.04
C LYS A 138 -12.34 19.14 -6.27
N PHE A 139 -11.79 18.44 -7.26
CA PHE A 139 -10.36 18.48 -7.61
C PHE A 139 -9.43 18.06 -6.47
N SER A 140 -9.90 17.09 -5.67
CA SER A 140 -9.11 16.50 -4.61
C SER A 140 -8.76 15.06 -4.95
N TYR A 141 -7.57 14.64 -4.55
CA TYR A 141 -7.05 13.31 -4.83
C TYR A 141 -6.47 12.71 -3.55
N ILE A 142 -6.79 11.44 -3.30
CA ILE A 142 -6.10 10.67 -2.27
C ILE A 142 -4.69 10.37 -2.79
N TYR A 143 -3.67 10.72 -2.03
CA TYR A 143 -2.27 10.49 -2.37
C TYR A 143 -1.68 9.29 -1.64
N ASP A 144 -2.09 9.08 -0.39
CA ASP A 144 -1.63 7.94 0.39
C ASP A 144 -2.65 7.53 1.44
N PHE A 145 -2.48 6.32 1.95
CA PHE A 145 -3.25 5.83 3.07
C PHE A 145 -2.47 4.81 3.90
N THR A 146 -2.87 4.68 5.16
CA THR A 146 -2.32 3.71 6.09
C THR A 146 -3.40 3.21 7.02
N ILE A 147 -3.18 2.05 7.62
CA ILE A 147 -4.15 1.39 8.48
C ILE A 147 -3.52 1.22 9.85
N ASP A 148 -4.23 1.68 10.88
CA ASP A 148 -4.00 1.24 12.24
C ASP A 148 -4.78 -0.04 12.47
N TYR A 149 -4.05 -1.15 12.45
CA TYR A 149 -4.60 -2.49 12.61
C TYR A 149 -5.03 -2.80 14.05
N ALA A 150 -4.62 -2.02 15.04
CA ALA A 150 -5.04 -2.20 16.42
C ALA A 150 -6.46 -1.66 16.63
N THR A 151 -6.73 -0.47 16.07
CA THR A 151 -8.01 0.23 16.24
C THR A 151 -8.94 0.13 15.03
N ASP A 152 -8.53 -0.58 13.98
CA ASP A 152 -9.27 -0.71 12.71
C ASP A 152 -9.61 0.66 12.09
N LYS A 153 -8.64 1.58 12.18
CA LYS A 153 -8.74 2.94 11.63
C LYS A 153 -7.94 3.08 10.36
N LEU A 154 -8.54 3.73 9.38
CA LEU A 154 -7.90 4.14 8.14
C LEU A 154 -7.51 5.60 8.23
N TYR A 155 -6.27 5.91 7.92
CA TYR A 155 -5.82 7.28 7.75
C TYR A 155 -5.55 7.55 6.28
N ILE A 156 -6.14 8.62 5.76
CA ILE A 156 -6.05 9.00 4.35
C ILE A 156 -5.38 10.36 4.27
N PHE A 157 -4.35 10.46 3.45
CA PHE A 157 -3.77 11.73 3.07
C PHE A 157 -4.34 12.16 1.73
N GLU A 158 -5.15 13.21 1.77
CA GLU A 158 -5.81 13.82 0.63
C GLU A 158 -5.14 15.16 0.32
N SER A 159 -4.98 15.49 -0.96
CA SER A 159 -4.50 16.82 -1.35
C SER A 159 -5.36 17.43 -2.44
N SER A 160 -5.62 18.71 -2.26
CA SER A 160 -6.36 19.59 -3.15
C SER A 160 -5.52 20.84 -3.44
N ALA A 161 -5.87 21.60 -4.47
CA ALA A 161 -5.13 22.80 -4.86
C ALA A 161 -5.02 23.82 -3.70
N GLY A 162 -3.88 23.81 -3.01
CA GLY A 162 -3.55 24.72 -1.91
C GLY A 162 -3.82 24.22 -0.50
N CYS A 163 -4.39 23.02 -0.31
CA CYS A 163 -4.65 22.46 1.02
C CYS A 163 -4.59 20.93 0.98
N SER A 164 -3.78 20.36 1.88
CA SER A 164 -3.74 18.92 2.11
C SER A 164 -4.40 18.58 3.43
N ILE A 165 -5.05 17.42 3.49
CA ILE A 165 -5.89 17.04 4.62
C ILE A 165 -5.56 15.62 5.02
N LEU A 166 -5.31 15.43 6.32
CA LEU A 166 -5.27 14.12 6.91
C LEU A 166 -6.67 13.78 7.42
N GLN A 167 -7.22 12.67 6.94
CA GLN A 167 -8.49 12.13 7.41
C GLN A 167 -8.25 10.88 8.26
N SER A 168 -8.98 10.74 9.35
CA SER A 168 -9.12 9.47 10.08
C SER A 168 -10.52 8.94 9.89
N ILE A 169 -10.65 7.65 9.58
CA ILE A 169 -11.90 7.01 9.22
C ILE A 169 -11.99 5.67 9.94
N ASP A 170 -13.12 5.39 10.60
CA ASP A 170 -13.37 4.09 11.21
C ASP A 170 -13.85 3.10 10.13
N ILE A 171 -13.23 1.92 10.05
CA ILE A 171 -13.64 0.85 9.13
C ILE A 171 -14.62 -0.09 9.84
N GLU A 172 -15.84 -0.24 9.31
CA GLU A 172 -16.79 -1.24 9.81
C GLU A 172 -16.46 -2.64 9.28
N THR A 173 -15.62 -3.35 10.02
CA THR A 173 -15.14 -4.68 9.63
C THR A 173 -16.19 -5.78 9.71
N SER A 174 -17.32 -5.54 10.38
CA SER A 174 -18.42 -6.51 10.53
C SER A 174 -19.43 -6.51 9.37
N VAL A 175 -19.35 -5.55 8.45
CA VAL A 175 -20.30 -5.39 7.34
C VAL A 175 -19.60 -5.61 6.00
N ARG A 176 -20.32 -6.18 5.02
CA ARG A 176 -19.89 -6.27 3.62
C ARG A 176 -20.97 -5.69 2.69
N PRO A 177 -20.64 -4.76 1.77
CA PRO A 177 -19.31 -4.20 1.51
C PRO A 177 -18.72 -3.43 2.72
N LEU A 178 -17.39 -3.31 2.77
CA LEU A 178 -16.74 -2.52 3.83
C LEU A 178 -17.29 -1.09 3.77
N ASN A 179 -17.68 -0.58 4.93
CA ASN A 179 -18.18 0.78 5.08
C ASN A 179 -17.24 1.59 5.95
N VAL A 180 -17.30 2.89 5.75
CA VAL A 180 -16.52 3.89 6.46
C VAL A 180 -17.44 4.85 7.20
N HIS A 181 -17.04 5.26 8.40
CA HIS A 181 -17.79 6.23 9.22
C HIS A 181 -16.84 7.08 10.09
N ASN A 182 -17.39 8.06 10.81
CA ASN A 182 -16.66 8.94 11.73
C ASN A 182 -15.40 9.59 11.12
N ILE A 183 -15.58 10.29 10.00
CA ILE A 183 -14.50 10.99 9.31
C ILE A 183 -14.11 12.24 10.11
N ASN A 184 -12.87 12.28 10.59
CA ASN A 184 -12.27 13.49 11.18
C ASN A 184 -11.19 14.03 10.25
N GLU A 185 -11.11 15.35 10.10
CA GLU A 185 -10.18 16.01 9.18
C GLU A 185 -9.24 16.96 9.93
N ILE A 186 -7.96 16.98 9.56
CA ILE A 186 -6.98 17.96 10.02
C ILE A 186 -6.28 18.56 8.80
N GLU A 187 -6.27 19.89 8.71
CA GLU A 187 -5.52 20.61 7.67
C GLU A 187 -4.01 20.47 7.87
N THR A 188 -3.30 20.27 6.76
CA THR A 188 -1.85 20.14 6.71
C THR A 188 -1.30 20.94 5.52
N TYR A 189 -0.09 21.48 5.66
CA TYR A 189 0.55 22.29 4.63
C TYR A 189 1.57 21.52 3.78
N SER A 190 1.67 20.20 3.96
CA SER A 190 2.58 19.38 3.16
C SER A 190 1.94 19.03 1.82
N GLN A 191 2.65 19.27 0.72
CA GLN A 191 2.13 18.98 -0.62
C GLN A 191 2.54 17.58 -1.13
N PHE A 192 3.55 16.94 -0.51
CA PHE A 192 4.14 15.71 -1.03
C PHE A 192 4.49 14.72 0.09
N VAL A 193 3.62 13.73 0.28
CA VAL A 193 3.86 12.58 1.18
C VAL A 193 4.33 11.40 0.33
N ILE A 194 5.51 10.89 0.66
CA ILE A 194 6.09 9.66 0.08
C ILE A 194 5.43 8.43 0.69
N ASP A 195 5.23 8.43 2.00
CA ASP A 195 4.60 7.32 2.72
C ASP A 195 3.89 7.80 3.99
N LEU A 196 2.79 7.13 4.33
CA LEU A 196 2.05 7.33 5.57
C LEU A 196 2.11 6.05 6.43
N VAL A 197 2.45 6.19 7.71
CA VAL A 197 2.54 5.06 8.64
C VAL A 197 1.80 5.38 9.94
N ALA A 198 0.85 4.53 10.32
CA ALA A 198 0.22 4.56 11.64
C ALA A 198 0.90 3.55 12.55
N PHE A 199 1.34 4.00 13.73
CA PHE A 199 1.99 3.16 14.72
C PHE A 199 1.92 3.80 16.10
N ASP A 200 1.48 3.04 17.11
CA ASP A 200 1.49 3.44 18.53
C ASP A 200 0.80 4.81 18.76
N ASP A 201 -0.47 4.89 18.36
CA ASP A 201 -1.33 6.08 18.44
C ASP A 201 -0.79 7.33 17.70
N LYS A 202 0.19 7.16 16.82
CA LYS A 202 0.82 8.23 16.05
C LYS A 202 0.75 7.95 14.56
N ILE A 203 0.72 9.04 13.80
CA ILE A 203 0.81 9.03 12.35
C ILE A 203 2.11 9.71 11.95
N TYR A 204 2.91 8.99 11.18
CA TYR A 204 4.19 9.45 10.67
C TYR A 204 4.06 9.75 9.18
N PHE A 205 4.62 10.89 8.79
CA PHE A 205 4.71 11.32 7.41
C PHE A 205 6.14 11.19 6.94
N ILE A 206 6.36 10.48 5.84
CA ILE A 206 7.61 10.56 5.11
C ILE A 206 7.41 11.60 4.01
N LEU A 207 8.11 12.73 4.12
CA LEU A 207 8.00 13.82 3.17
C LEU A 207 9.12 13.75 2.14
N TYR A 208 8.82 14.20 0.93
CA TYR A 208 9.85 14.51 -0.05
C TYR A 208 10.27 15.97 0.14
N GLU A 209 11.56 16.18 0.37
CA GLU A 209 12.15 17.52 0.47
C GLU A 209 13.05 17.73 -0.75
N ASP A 210 12.65 18.62 -1.65
CA ASP A 210 13.53 19.07 -2.72
C ASP A 210 14.70 19.85 -2.09
N LYS A 211 15.93 19.45 -2.41
CA LYS A 211 17.15 20.18 -2.04
C LYS A 211 17.49 21.24 -3.08
#